data_AF-A0A644UI79-F1
#
_entry.id   AF-A0A644UI79-F1
#
_cell.length_a   1.000
_cell.length_b   1.000
_cell.length_c   1.000
_cell.angle_alpha   90.00
_cell.angle_beta   90.00
_cell.angle_gamma   90.00
#
_symmetry.space_group_name_H-M   'P 1'
#
loop_
_entity.id
_entity.type
_entity.pdbx_description
1 polymer ?
#
loop_
_entity_poly.entity_id
_entity_poly.type
_entity_poly.pdbx_seq_one_letter_code
_entity_poly.pdbx_strand_id
1 'polypeptide(L)'
;MMGTSMSRTNKAGLRDLNLRNFAAGIVSALLAVTGPPAIILEAAANGNFTTSQTILWMFSCYVVGGIYSILIPWYYKMPIVGAHSITGVAFLATVTAHFSYSEMIGAYIISALLMLAVGVFGIFSKLLEYVPKEIIAVMLAGMITRYMVNFVNSMTELPLIGGVALAVFLILSKWKTKIPPMVAGIAMGTVLLFLTQPLEGAALGSSPVMPALQIPTFNPLSFLSVSIPLALLILSNDAAVGLGALEQNDYRPPINKIISLSGIFSVLTSFFGGQSANVAGMMSAICADPEAGPKEKRYMGAVVSGVIILFFGLFAWKLVPLIQVLPKSFTSLLVGFALLGVFGNSLSTGFSNPKMKLSAALTFVIALSNITLLNISAPIWSLLIGTLVARFIEK
;
A
#
# COMPACT_ATOMS: atom_id res chain seq x y z
N MET A 1 30.90 14.48 33.69
CA MET A 1 29.66 15.20 34.01
C MET A 1 28.71 15.06 32.83
N MET A 2 27.71 14.19 32.98
CA MET A 2 26.58 14.01 32.05
C MET A 2 25.68 15.25 32.14
N GLY A 3 25.56 15.99 31.05
CA GLY A 3 24.57 17.05 30.88
C GLY A 3 23.52 16.59 29.88
N THR A 4 22.48 15.92 30.36
CA THR A 4 21.26 15.62 29.61
C THR A 4 20.54 16.93 29.28
N SER A 5 20.74 17.43 28.05
CA SER A 5 19.92 18.49 27.46
C SER A 5 18.56 17.93 27.05
N MET A 6 17.72 17.59 28.03
CA MET A 6 16.30 17.29 27.86
C MET A 6 15.49 18.54 28.22
N SER A 7 15.55 19.60 27.39
CA SER A 7 14.60 20.73 27.53
C SER A 7 14.50 21.63 26.28
N ARG A 8 13.84 21.14 25.21
CA ARG A 8 13.20 22.01 24.21
C ARG A 8 11.91 21.38 23.64
N THR A 9 11.04 20.88 24.51
CA THR A 9 9.61 20.72 24.19
C THR A 9 8.93 22.07 24.39
N ASN A 10 9.09 23.01 23.44
CA ASN A 10 8.28 24.22 23.47
C ASN A 10 8.07 24.84 22.07
N LYS A 11 6.81 24.79 21.62
CA LYS A 11 6.17 25.48 20.47
C LYS A 11 6.26 24.88 19.05
N ALA A 12 6.54 23.59 18.86
CA ALA A 12 6.29 22.91 17.57
C ALA A 12 4.84 22.39 17.53
N GLY A 13 3.92 23.26 17.09
CA GLY A 13 2.49 22.97 16.98
C GLY A 13 1.96 23.29 15.58
N LEU A 14 0.63 23.35 15.43
CA LEU A 14 -0.10 23.71 14.20
C LEU A 14 0.45 24.93 13.44
N ARG A 15 1.31 25.76 14.07
CA ARG A 15 2.06 26.88 13.47
C ARG A 15 3.07 26.46 12.40
N ASP A 16 3.49 25.20 12.36
CA ASP A 16 4.36 24.68 11.29
C ASP A 16 3.57 24.36 10.01
N LEU A 17 2.24 24.33 10.09
CA LEU A 17 1.38 24.15 8.93
C LEU A 17 1.49 25.37 8.00
N ASN A 18 1.68 25.10 6.71
CA ASN A 18 1.68 26.10 5.67
C ASN A 18 1.06 25.51 4.40
N LEU A 19 0.80 26.35 3.39
CA LEU A 19 0.11 25.91 2.18
C LEU A 19 0.83 24.77 1.46
N ARG A 20 2.17 24.73 1.48
CA ARG A 20 2.97 23.74 0.76
C ARG A 20 2.88 22.36 1.42
N ASN A 21 3.12 22.27 2.72
CA ASN A 21 3.02 20.99 3.42
C ASN A 21 1.56 20.50 3.52
N PHE A 22 0.59 21.41 3.63
CA PHE A 22 -0.83 21.07 3.56
C PHE A 22 -1.21 20.45 2.21
N ALA A 23 -0.79 21.07 1.10
CA ALA A 23 -1.02 20.54 -0.24
C ALA A 23 -0.33 19.18 -0.45
N ALA A 24 0.93 19.05 -0.04
CA ALA A 24 1.65 17.77 -0.10
C ALA A 24 0.96 16.67 0.71
N GLY A 25 0.42 17.01 1.89
CA GLY A 25 -0.35 16.09 2.72
C GLY A 25 -1.67 15.65 2.07
N ILE A 26 -2.38 16.55 1.39
CA ILE A 26 -3.56 16.19 0.60
C ILE A 26 -3.19 15.24 -0.53
N VAL A 27 -2.15 15.57 -1.31
CA VAL A 27 -1.67 14.73 -2.42
C VAL A 27 -1.28 13.34 -1.93
N SER A 28 -0.55 13.29 -0.81
CA SER A 28 -0.17 12.06 -0.11
C SER A 28 -1.38 11.22 0.30
N ALA A 29 -2.39 11.82 0.94
CA ALA A 29 -3.60 11.12 1.34
C ALA A 29 -4.43 10.63 0.16
N LEU A 30 -4.54 11.41 -0.92
CA LEU A 30 -5.29 11.04 -2.11
C LEU A 30 -4.74 9.76 -2.75
N LEU A 31 -3.42 9.52 -2.69
CA LEU A 31 -2.85 8.24 -3.13
C LEU A 31 -3.32 7.06 -2.28
N ALA A 32 -3.56 7.26 -0.98
CA ALA A 32 -4.04 6.22 -0.09
C ALA A 32 -5.54 5.94 -0.27
N VAL A 33 -6.38 6.96 -0.48
CA VAL A 33 -7.84 6.83 -0.33
C VAL A 33 -8.64 6.69 -1.63
N THR A 34 -8.00 6.77 -2.80
CA THR A 34 -8.73 6.76 -4.09
C THR A 34 -8.78 5.38 -4.73
N GLY A 35 -7.63 4.84 -5.12
CA GLY A 35 -7.51 3.52 -5.74
C GLY A 35 -7.42 2.33 -4.76
N PRO A 36 -6.58 2.40 -3.71
CA PRO A 36 -6.36 1.27 -2.81
C PRO A 36 -7.60 0.67 -2.13
N PRO A 37 -8.65 1.44 -1.77
CA PRO A 37 -9.89 0.86 -1.23
C PRO A 37 -10.52 -0.19 -2.14
N ALA A 38 -10.49 0.02 -3.46
CA ALA A 38 -11.06 -0.92 -4.44
C ALA A 38 -10.32 -2.28 -4.42
N ILE A 39 -9.01 -2.27 -4.19
CA ILE A 39 -8.19 -3.49 -4.10
C ILE A 39 -8.53 -4.26 -2.81
N ILE A 40 -8.83 -3.58 -1.70
CA ILE A 40 -9.30 -4.24 -0.47
C ILE A 40 -10.63 -4.95 -0.73
N LEU A 41 -11.57 -4.29 -1.41
CA LEU A 41 -12.85 -4.91 -1.76
C LEU A 41 -12.67 -6.13 -2.66
N GLU A 42 -11.80 -6.05 -3.65
CA GLU A 42 -11.49 -7.18 -4.52
C GLU A 42 -10.86 -8.35 -3.74
N ALA A 43 -9.88 -8.06 -2.87
CA ALA A 43 -9.26 -9.08 -2.04
C ALA A 43 -10.26 -9.75 -1.09
N ALA A 44 -11.14 -8.96 -0.49
CA ALA A 44 -12.22 -9.44 0.37
C ALA A 44 -13.24 -10.28 -0.41
N ALA A 45 -13.63 -9.84 -1.61
CA ALA A 45 -14.54 -10.58 -2.48
C ALA A 45 -13.95 -11.93 -2.90
N ASN A 46 -12.67 -11.98 -3.31
CA ASN A 46 -11.98 -13.22 -3.66
C ASN A 46 -11.88 -14.19 -2.49
N GLY A 47 -11.76 -13.67 -1.26
CA GLY A 47 -11.77 -14.46 -0.02
C GLY A 47 -13.17 -14.80 0.53
N ASN A 48 -14.25 -14.40 -0.17
CA ASN A 48 -15.63 -14.51 0.31
C ASN A 48 -15.87 -13.87 1.70
N PHE A 49 -15.19 -12.75 1.98
CA PHE A 49 -15.36 -12.04 3.24
C PHE A 49 -16.71 -11.34 3.27
N THR A 50 -17.33 -11.31 4.45
CA THR A 50 -18.58 -10.56 4.67
C THR A 50 -18.35 -9.05 4.52
N THR A 51 -19.43 -8.30 4.27
CA THR A 51 -19.37 -6.83 4.23
C THR A 51 -18.83 -6.25 5.55
N SER A 52 -19.21 -6.85 6.70
CA SER A 52 -18.70 -6.42 8.01
C SER A 52 -17.19 -6.62 8.15
N GLN A 53 -16.67 -7.78 7.76
CA GLN A 53 -15.23 -8.05 7.75
C GLN A 53 -14.47 -7.11 6.82
N THR A 54 -15.04 -6.78 5.66
CA THR A 54 -14.45 -5.83 4.71
C THR A 54 -14.41 -4.40 5.27
N ILE A 55 -15.49 -3.98 5.94
CA ILE A 55 -15.56 -2.70 6.64
C ILE A 55 -14.51 -2.64 7.75
N LEU A 56 -14.35 -3.70 8.55
CA LEU A 56 -13.36 -3.76 9.62
C LEU A 56 -11.92 -3.77 9.09
N TRP A 57 -11.64 -4.49 8.01
CA TRP A 57 -10.35 -4.43 7.33
C TRP A 57 -10.03 -2.99 6.91
N MET A 58 -10.94 -2.35 6.17
CA MET A 58 -10.75 -0.97 5.71
C MET A 58 -10.65 0.01 6.89
N PHE A 59 -11.54 -0.08 7.87
CA PHE A 59 -11.46 0.73 9.09
C PHE A 59 -10.09 0.61 9.74
N SER A 60 -9.64 -0.63 9.99
CA SER A 60 -8.40 -0.90 10.71
C SER A 60 -7.18 -0.34 9.99
N CYS A 61 -7.02 -0.66 8.70
CA CYS A 61 -5.90 -0.21 7.90
C CYS A 61 -5.78 1.32 7.85
N TYR A 62 -6.90 2.02 7.69
CA TYR A 62 -6.91 3.47 7.52
C TYR A 62 -6.88 4.22 8.86
N VAL A 63 -7.60 3.76 9.88
CA VAL A 63 -7.56 4.40 11.20
C VAL A 63 -6.18 4.21 11.84
N VAL A 64 -5.66 2.98 11.89
CA VAL A 64 -4.35 2.72 12.50
C VAL A 64 -3.22 3.34 11.66
N GLY A 65 -3.32 3.28 10.33
CA GLY A 65 -2.40 3.97 9.42
C GLY A 65 -2.41 5.49 9.58
N GLY A 66 -3.60 6.09 9.68
CA GLY A 66 -3.77 7.52 9.94
C GLY A 66 -3.18 7.95 11.29
N ILE A 67 -3.41 7.15 12.35
CA ILE A 67 -2.78 7.37 13.67
C ILE A 67 -1.25 7.29 13.56
N TYR A 68 -0.70 6.29 12.87
CA TYR A 68 0.75 6.20 12.62
C TYR A 68 1.25 7.47 11.93
N SER A 69 0.56 7.90 10.89
CA SER A 69 0.90 9.10 10.11
C SER A 69 0.68 10.42 10.85
N ILE A 70 0.12 10.40 12.05
CA ILE A 70 0.04 11.57 12.92
C ILE A 70 1.14 11.47 13.99
N LEU A 71 1.20 10.35 14.72
CA LEU A 71 2.07 10.20 15.88
C LEU A 71 3.56 10.17 15.52
N ILE A 72 3.93 9.37 14.51
CA ILE A 72 5.32 9.18 14.12
C ILE A 72 5.96 10.47 13.59
N PRO A 73 5.37 11.19 12.61
CA PRO A 73 5.94 12.44 12.14
C PRO A 73 5.91 13.52 13.22
N TRP A 74 4.92 13.53 14.11
CA TRP A 74 4.87 14.47 15.22
C TRP A 74 6.00 14.26 16.23
N TYR A 75 6.33 13.00 16.54
CA TYR A 75 7.38 12.62 17.48
C TYR A 75 8.78 12.81 16.89
N TYR A 76 9.04 12.28 15.70
CA TYR A 76 10.36 12.36 15.08
C TYR A 76 10.64 13.69 14.36
N LYS A 77 9.61 14.51 14.13
CA LYS A 77 9.69 15.74 13.32
C LYS A 77 10.27 15.48 11.93
N MET A 78 9.85 14.35 11.34
CA MET A 78 10.21 13.91 9.99
C MET A 78 8.93 13.60 9.21
N PRO A 79 8.88 13.80 7.88
CA PRO A 79 7.70 13.54 7.06
C PRO A 79 7.48 12.05 6.76
N ILE A 80 7.34 11.25 7.80
CA ILE A 80 7.06 9.82 7.73
C ILE A 80 5.53 9.64 7.70
N VAL A 81 4.99 9.19 6.57
CA VAL A 81 3.57 8.89 6.42
C VAL A 81 3.32 7.43 6.78
N GLY A 82 2.21 7.17 7.48
CA GLY A 82 1.71 5.83 7.78
C GLY A 82 0.51 5.47 6.91
N ALA A 83 0.52 4.29 6.31
CA ALA A 83 -0.63 3.74 5.59
C ALA A 83 -0.54 2.21 5.53
N HIS A 84 -1.55 1.59 4.93
CA HIS A 84 -1.51 0.17 4.61
C HIS A 84 -0.68 -0.07 3.35
N SER A 85 -0.09 -1.26 3.19
CA SER A 85 0.60 -1.62 1.95
C SER A 85 -0.38 -1.82 0.79
N ILE A 86 -0.26 -1.01 -0.26
CA ILE A 86 -1.07 -1.16 -1.48
C ILE A 86 -0.64 -2.43 -2.23
N THR A 87 0.67 -2.63 -2.38
CA THR A 87 1.24 -3.81 -3.02
C THR A 87 0.97 -5.08 -2.22
N GLY A 88 0.96 -4.96 -0.89
CA GLY A 88 0.53 -6.04 0.00
C GLY A 88 -0.92 -6.45 -0.27
N VAL A 89 -1.86 -5.52 -0.33
CA VAL A 89 -3.27 -5.84 -0.63
C VAL A 89 -3.45 -6.41 -2.04
N ALA A 90 -2.74 -5.89 -3.05
CA ALA A 90 -2.79 -6.42 -4.41
C ALA A 90 -2.32 -7.88 -4.49
N PHE A 91 -1.28 -8.23 -3.72
CA PHE A 91 -0.86 -9.61 -3.50
C PHE A 91 -1.95 -10.41 -2.76
N LEU A 92 -2.54 -9.87 -1.69
CA LEU A 92 -3.55 -10.58 -0.91
C LEU A 92 -4.76 -10.98 -1.75
N ALA A 93 -5.18 -10.14 -2.70
CA ALA A 93 -6.25 -10.48 -3.62
C ALA A 93 -5.97 -11.73 -4.48
N THR A 94 -4.72 -12.17 -4.63
CA THR A 94 -4.39 -13.42 -5.33
C THR A 94 -4.38 -14.65 -4.41
N VAL A 95 -4.38 -14.46 -3.08
CA VAL A 95 -4.21 -15.55 -2.11
C VAL A 95 -5.36 -15.71 -1.11
N THR A 96 -6.21 -14.70 -0.92
CA THR A 96 -7.32 -14.72 0.05
C THR A 96 -8.31 -15.86 -0.19
N ALA A 97 -8.49 -16.30 -1.44
CA ALA A 97 -9.38 -17.40 -1.79
C ALA A 97 -8.93 -18.78 -1.25
N HIS A 98 -7.67 -18.91 -0.83
CA HIS A 98 -7.08 -20.18 -0.40
C HIS A 98 -7.11 -20.40 1.12
N PHE A 99 -7.51 -19.39 1.90
CA PHE A 99 -7.48 -19.43 3.36
C PHE A 99 -8.77 -18.83 3.93
N SER A 100 -9.19 -19.32 5.09
CA SER A 100 -10.30 -18.71 5.82
C SER A 100 -9.94 -17.30 6.31
N TYR A 101 -10.95 -16.48 6.56
CA TYR A 101 -10.76 -15.13 7.12
C TYR A 101 -9.89 -15.14 8.39
N SER A 102 -10.16 -16.05 9.34
CA SER A 102 -9.37 -16.16 10.58
C SER A 102 -7.92 -16.56 10.34
N GLU A 103 -7.65 -17.42 9.35
CA GLU A 103 -6.27 -17.76 8.94
C GLU A 103 -5.57 -16.55 8.31
N MET A 104 -6.27 -15.73 7.54
CA MET A 104 -5.73 -14.47 7.02
C MET A 104 -5.37 -13.51 8.16
N ILE A 105 -6.19 -13.39 9.20
CA ILE A 105 -5.85 -12.60 10.39
C ILE A 105 -4.59 -13.14 11.08
N GLY A 106 -4.49 -14.45 11.27
CA GLY A 106 -3.29 -15.09 11.81
C GLY A 106 -2.05 -14.79 10.96
N ALA A 107 -2.16 -14.90 9.64
CA ALA A 107 -1.08 -14.58 8.72
C ALA A 107 -0.66 -13.11 8.75
N TYR A 108 -1.61 -12.17 8.88
CA TYR A 108 -1.31 -10.74 9.02
C TYR A 108 -0.54 -10.46 10.32
N ILE A 109 -0.94 -11.09 11.44
CA ILE A 109 -0.21 -10.98 12.71
C ILE A 109 1.22 -11.49 12.55
N ILE A 110 1.42 -12.68 11.98
CA ILE A 110 2.78 -13.22 11.77
C ILE A 110 3.60 -12.31 10.85
N SER A 111 3.01 -11.76 9.79
CA SER A 111 3.69 -10.80 8.90
C SER A 111 4.18 -9.57 9.67
N ALA A 112 3.32 -9.00 10.49
CA ALA A 112 3.63 -7.86 11.34
C ALA A 112 4.70 -8.17 12.40
N LEU A 113 4.69 -9.40 12.96
CA LEU A 113 5.72 -9.88 13.87
C LEU A 113 7.07 -10.08 13.18
N LEU A 114 7.09 -10.57 11.93
CA LEU A 114 8.31 -10.65 11.13
C LEU A 114 8.90 -9.26 10.90
N MET A 115 8.07 -8.27 10.55
CA MET A 115 8.52 -6.87 10.44
C MET A 115 9.07 -6.34 11.76
N LEU A 116 8.36 -6.58 12.87
CA LEU A 116 8.81 -6.18 14.20
C LEU A 116 10.18 -6.78 14.54
N ALA A 117 10.35 -8.09 14.30
CA ALA A 117 11.60 -8.79 14.50
C ALA A 117 12.73 -8.19 13.66
N VAL A 118 12.49 -7.91 12.37
CA VAL A 118 13.47 -7.27 11.48
C VAL A 118 13.93 -5.92 12.04
N GLY A 119 13.00 -5.11 12.56
CA GLY A 119 13.32 -3.83 13.18
C GLY A 119 14.09 -3.99 14.50
N VAL A 120 13.66 -4.90 15.38
CA VAL A 120 14.29 -5.12 16.69
C VAL A 120 15.73 -5.65 16.55
N PHE A 121 15.93 -6.61 15.66
CA PHE A 121 17.25 -7.20 15.42
C PHE A 121 18.15 -6.33 14.51
N GLY A 122 17.61 -5.26 13.91
CA GLY A 122 18.37 -4.37 13.03
C GLY A 122 18.91 -5.05 11.78
N ILE A 123 18.20 -6.08 11.29
CA ILE A 123 18.62 -6.88 10.14
C ILE A 123 17.99 -6.41 8.82
N PHE A 124 17.34 -5.24 8.82
CA PHE A 124 16.64 -4.70 7.65
C PHE A 124 17.54 -4.63 6.40
N SER A 125 18.70 -3.98 6.51
CA SER A 125 19.65 -3.86 5.38
C SER A 125 20.16 -5.23 4.92
N LYS A 126 20.48 -6.14 5.86
CA LYS A 126 20.94 -7.49 5.54
C LYS A 126 19.87 -8.31 4.82
N LEU A 127 18.60 -8.19 5.23
CA LEU A 127 17.49 -8.91 4.61
C LEU A 127 17.31 -8.50 3.14
N LEU A 128 17.40 -7.20 2.84
CA LEU A 128 17.31 -6.68 1.48
C LEU A 128 18.50 -7.07 0.60
N GLU A 129 19.66 -7.41 1.18
CA GLU A 129 20.78 -7.97 0.43
C GLU A 129 20.51 -9.42 0.01
N TYR A 130 19.75 -10.21 0.78
CA TYR A 130 19.51 -11.62 0.50
C TYR A 130 18.64 -11.86 -0.73
N VAL A 131 17.56 -11.10 -0.88
CA VAL A 131 16.65 -11.17 -2.03
C VAL A 131 16.87 -9.93 -2.90
N PRO A 132 17.42 -10.06 -4.12
CA PRO A 132 17.67 -8.89 -4.95
C PRO A 132 16.38 -8.09 -5.18
N LYS A 133 16.46 -6.77 -5.06
CA LYS A 133 15.32 -5.87 -5.26
C LYS A 133 14.67 -6.06 -6.63
N GLU A 134 15.45 -6.43 -7.64
CA GLU A 134 15.01 -6.73 -8.99
C GLU A 134 14.00 -7.89 -8.98
N ILE A 135 14.29 -8.97 -8.23
CA ILE A 135 13.43 -10.15 -8.10
C ILE A 135 12.12 -9.80 -7.41
N ILE A 136 12.16 -9.01 -6.33
CA ILE A 136 10.95 -8.57 -5.64
C ILE A 136 10.09 -7.69 -6.57
N ALA A 137 10.73 -6.79 -7.33
CA ALA A 137 10.06 -5.90 -8.27
C ALA A 137 9.40 -6.67 -9.42
N VAL A 138 10.06 -7.64 -10.05
CA VAL A 138 9.41 -8.45 -11.11
C VAL A 138 8.34 -9.40 -10.58
N MET A 139 8.49 -9.93 -9.36
CA MET A 139 7.40 -10.70 -8.71
C MET A 139 6.16 -9.82 -8.62
N LEU A 140 6.32 -8.58 -8.11
CA LEU A 140 5.22 -7.64 -8.01
C LEU A 140 4.61 -7.29 -9.37
N ALA A 141 5.44 -7.03 -10.38
CA ALA A 141 4.96 -6.79 -11.74
C ALA A 141 4.15 -7.98 -12.29
N GLY A 142 4.63 -9.21 -12.09
CA GLY A 142 3.92 -10.42 -12.50
C GLY A 142 2.54 -10.53 -11.85
N MET A 143 2.44 -10.29 -10.54
CA MET A 143 1.16 -10.29 -9.81
C MET A 143 0.21 -9.18 -10.29
N ILE A 144 0.74 -7.97 -10.55
CA ILE A 144 -0.06 -6.81 -10.96
C ILE A 144 -0.57 -6.94 -12.40
N THR A 145 0.12 -7.70 -13.26
CA THR A 145 -0.18 -7.82 -14.69
C THR A 145 -1.65 -8.18 -14.96
N ARG A 146 -2.26 -9.06 -14.15
CA ARG A 146 -3.68 -9.42 -14.31
C ARG A 146 -4.61 -8.23 -14.15
N TYR A 147 -4.32 -7.33 -13.21
CA TYR A 147 -5.07 -6.09 -13.03
C TYR A 147 -4.92 -5.16 -14.23
N MET A 148 -3.73 -5.11 -14.83
CA MET A 148 -3.49 -4.30 -16.04
C MET A 148 -4.26 -4.84 -17.23
N VAL A 149 -4.36 -6.16 -17.39
CA VAL A 149 -5.20 -6.77 -18.42
C VAL A 149 -6.68 -6.46 -18.18
N ASN A 150 -7.17 -6.62 -16.95
CA ASN A 150 -8.57 -6.29 -16.60
C ASN A 150 -8.88 -4.80 -16.76
N PHE A 151 -7.92 -3.93 -16.47
CA PHE A 151 -8.02 -2.48 -16.70
C PHE A 151 -8.27 -2.17 -18.17
N VAL A 152 -7.51 -2.78 -19.08
CA VAL A 152 -7.70 -2.60 -20.53
C VAL A 152 -9.04 -3.18 -20.99
N ASN A 153 -9.42 -4.37 -20.53
CA ASN A 153 -10.72 -4.96 -20.84
C ASN A 153 -11.87 -4.07 -20.35
N SER A 154 -11.74 -3.43 -19.19
CA SER A 154 -12.78 -2.55 -18.66
C SER A 154 -12.97 -1.28 -19.49
N MET A 155 -11.96 -0.86 -20.25
CA MET A 155 -12.10 0.23 -21.22
C MET A 155 -12.94 -0.17 -22.43
N THR A 156 -13.03 -1.46 -22.79
CA THR A 156 -13.93 -1.89 -23.86
C THR A 156 -15.37 -2.00 -23.38
N GLU A 157 -15.58 -2.33 -22.11
CA GLU A 157 -16.89 -2.37 -21.46
C GLU A 157 -17.46 -0.97 -21.18
N LEU A 158 -16.59 -0.02 -20.77
CA LEU A 158 -16.97 1.38 -20.47
C LEU A 158 -16.13 2.37 -21.30
N PRO A 159 -16.28 2.41 -22.63
CA PRO A 159 -15.37 3.15 -23.53
C PRO A 159 -15.35 4.66 -23.29
N LEU A 160 -16.51 5.27 -23.03
CA LEU A 160 -16.57 6.70 -22.75
C LEU A 160 -15.90 7.03 -21.41
N ILE A 161 -16.23 6.29 -20.36
CA ILE A 161 -15.73 6.55 -19.00
C ILE A 161 -14.23 6.25 -18.93
N GLY A 162 -13.82 5.06 -19.36
CA GLY A 162 -12.42 4.62 -19.35
C GLY A 162 -11.55 5.45 -20.30
N GLY A 163 -12.05 5.74 -21.51
CA GLY A 163 -11.32 6.53 -22.51
C GLY A 163 -11.04 7.96 -22.07
N VAL A 164 -12.06 8.65 -21.52
CA VAL A 164 -11.87 10.03 -21.03
C VAL A 164 -11.01 10.05 -19.76
N ALA A 165 -11.21 9.11 -18.83
CA ALA A 165 -10.36 8.99 -17.65
C ALA A 165 -8.88 8.77 -18.03
N LEU A 166 -8.62 7.91 -19.03
CA LEU A 166 -7.28 7.66 -19.54
C LEU A 166 -6.70 8.89 -20.23
N ALA A 167 -7.49 9.60 -21.06
CA ALA A 167 -7.04 10.83 -21.70
C ALA A 167 -6.61 11.88 -20.66
N VAL A 168 -7.42 12.10 -19.62
CA VAL A 168 -7.10 13.00 -18.51
C VAL A 168 -5.81 12.56 -17.80
N PHE A 169 -5.69 11.27 -17.48
CA PHE A 169 -4.49 10.70 -16.89
C PHE A 169 -3.24 10.97 -17.74
N LEU A 170 -3.29 10.70 -19.05
CA LEU A 170 -2.15 10.87 -19.96
C LEU A 170 -1.76 12.35 -20.15
N ILE A 171 -2.76 13.21 -20.31
CA ILE A 171 -2.57 14.66 -20.45
C ILE A 171 -1.88 15.23 -19.21
N LEU A 172 -2.35 14.85 -18.02
CA LEU A 172 -1.75 15.32 -16.77
C LEU A 172 -0.41 14.67 -16.47
N SER A 173 -0.16 13.44 -16.96
CA SER A 173 1.15 12.78 -16.82
C SER A 173 2.26 13.47 -17.61
N LYS A 174 1.91 14.21 -18.67
CA LYS A 174 2.87 14.99 -19.46
C LYS A 174 3.38 16.23 -18.70
N TRP A 175 2.58 16.79 -17.79
CA TRP A 175 2.89 18.03 -17.10
C TRP A 175 3.16 17.82 -15.62
N LYS A 176 4.11 18.58 -15.05
CA LYS A 176 4.31 18.64 -13.59
C LYS A 176 3.10 19.33 -12.96
N THR A 177 2.09 18.53 -12.61
CA THR A 177 0.83 19.00 -12.05
C THR A 177 0.80 18.75 -10.55
N LYS A 178 0.07 19.59 -9.81
CA LYS A 178 -0.07 19.45 -8.35
C LYS A 178 -0.98 18.30 -7.94
N ILE A 179 -1.78 17.78 -8.86
CA ILE A 179 -2.73 16.69 -8.62
C ILE A 179 -2.13 15.43 -9.26
N PRO A 180 -2.02 14.30 -8.53
CA PRO A 180 -1.57 13.06 -9.13
C PRO A 180 -2.43 12.69 -10.35
N PRO A 181 -1.83 12.38 -11.52
CA PRO A 181 -2.57 12.06 -12.73
C PRO A 181 -3.59 10.93 -12.53
N MET A 182 -3.24 9.91 -11.73
CA MET A 182 -4.14 8.84 -11.31
C MET A 182 -5.41 9.37 -10.66
N VAL A 183 -5.28 10.28 -9.69
CA VAL A 183 -6.39 10.83 -8.93
C VAL A 183 -7.32 11.62 -9.84
N ALA A 184 -6.77 12.40 -10.77
CA ALA A 184 -7.55 13.15 -11.74
C ALA A 184 -8.29 12.23 -12.73
N GLY A 185 -7.63 11.17 -13.22
CA GLY A 185 -8.26 10.17 -14.08
C GLY A 185 -9.42 9.45 -13.37
N ILE A 186 -9.19 8.99 -12.13
CA ILE A 186 -10.23 8.38 -11.29
C ILE A 186 -11.38 9.36 -11.06
N ALA A 187 -11.10 10.60 -10.65
CA ALA A 187 -12.13 11.60 -10.40
C ALA A 187 -12.98 11.89 -11.64
N MET A 188 -12.35 12.01 -12.81
CA MET A 188 -13.07 12.19 -14.07
C MET A 188 -13.93 10.97 -14.42
N GLY A 189 -13.38 9.76 -14.27
CA GLY A 189 -14.12 8.52 -14.47
C GLY A 189 -15.33 8.42 -13.54
N THR A 190 -15.16 8.77 -12.27
CA THR A 190 -16.24 8.80 -11.28
C THR A 190 -17.32 9.81 -11.66
N VAL A 191 -16.96 11.03 -12.04
CA VAL A 191 -17.93 12.05 -12.50
C VAL A 191 -18.71 11.54 -13.69
N LEU A 192 -18.05 11.00 -14.71
CA LEU A 192 -18.72 10.45 -15.89
C LEU A 192 -19.61 9.26 -15.56
N LEU A 193 -19.19 8.38 -14.65
CA LEU A 193 -20.02 7.26 -14.19
C LEU A 193 -21.34 7.78 -13.60
N PHE A 194 -21.29 8.74 -12.66
CA PHE A 194 -22.49 9.31 -12.05
C PHE A 194 -23.39 10.05 -13.06
N LEU A 195 -22.83 10.60 -14.13
CA LEU A 195 -23.60 11.30 -15.18
C LEU A 195 -24.22 10.35 -16.21
N THR A 196 -23.66 9.15 -16.40
CA THR A 196 -24.00 8.27 -17.53
C THR A 196 -24.59 6.92 -17.11
N GLN A 197 -24.39 6.50 -15.87
CA GLN A 197 -24.86 5.21 -15.36
C GLN A 197 -25.85 5.44 -14.21
N PRO A 198 -27.08 4.89 -14.29
CA PRO A 198 -27.98 4.85 -13.15
C PRO A 198 -27.41 3.90 -12.10
N LEU A 199 -27.08 4.41 -10.92
CA LEU A 199 -26.66 3.60 -9.78
C LEU A 199 -27.89 3.21 -8.96
N GLU A 200 -28.55 2.13 -9.37
CA GLU A 200 -29.66 1.57 -8.62
C GLU A 200 -29.14 0.83 -7.37
N GLY A 201 -29.78 1.03 -6.21
CA GLY A 201 -29.50 0.22 -5.03
C GLY A 201 -28.42 0.74 -4.07
N ALA A 202 -28.14 2.05 -4.05
CA ALA A 202 -27.34 2.64 -2.97
C ALA A 202 -28.07 2.47 -1.62
N ALA A 203 -27.84 1.36 -0.93
CA ALA A 203 -28.25 1.13 0.44
C ALA A 203 -27.44 2.05 1.36
N LEU A 204 -27.77 3.35 1.34
CA LEU A 204 -27.18 4.39 2.19
C LEU A 204 -27.57 4.23 3.68
N GLY A 205 -28.35 3.20 4.02
CA GLY A 205 -28.84 2.87 5.36
C GLY A 205 -28.04 1.82 6.12
N SER A 206 -26.76 1.59 5.81
CA SER A 206 -25.93 0.70 6.65
C SER A 206 -25.79 1.29 8.06
N SER A 207 -25.94 0.47 9.10
CA SER A 207 -25.60 0.91 10.45
C SER A 207 -24.09 0.96 10.62
N PRO A 208 -23.53 1.88 11.44
CA PRO A 208 -22.11 1.88 11.74
C PRO A 208 -21.65 0.51 12.25
N VAL A 209 -20.60 -0.04 11.65
CA VAL A 209 -19.94 -1.25 12.15
C VAL A 209 -18.94 -0.83 13.21
N MET A 210 -19.19 -1.22 14.46
CA MET A 210 -18.29 -0.90 15.57
C MET A 210 -17.01 -1.73 15.45
N PRO A 211 -15.83 -1.16 15.79
CA PRO A 211 -14.58 -1.91 15.81
C PRO A 211 -14.67 -3.10 16.75
N ALA A 212 -14.34 -4.29 16.25
CA ALA A 212 -14.38 -5.52 17.02
C ALA A 212 -13.09 -6.31 16.83
N LEU A 213 -12.64 -6.97 17.90
CA LEU A 213 -11.47 -7.84 17.84
C LEU A 213 -11.78 -9.06 16.97
N GLN A 214 -10.87 -9.35 16.05
CA GLN A 214 -10.93 -10.48 15.13
C GLN A 214 -10.06 -11.62 15.68
N ILE A 215 -10.63 -12.82 15.75
CA ILE A 215 -9.95 -13.99 16.33
C ILE A 215 -9.10 -14.66 15.24
N PRO A 216 -7.76 -14.75 15.42
CA PRO A 216 -6.89 -15.40 14.47
C PRO A 216 -6.93 -16.92 14.58
N THR A 217 -6.72 -17.59 13.45
CA THR A 217 -6.34 -19.00 13.38
C THR A 217 -4.93 -19.08 12.83
N PHE A 218 -4.07 -19.87 13.46
CA PHE A 218 -2.67 -19.98 13.05
C PHE A 218 -2.47 -21.25 12.21
N ASN A 219 -2.21 -21.05 10.92
CA ASN A 219 -1.93 -22.14 9.97
C ASN A 219 -0.51 -21.97 9.39
N PRO A 220 0.41 -22.94 9.56
CA PRO A 220 1.76 -22.87 8.99
C PRO A 220 1.81 -22.61 7.48
N LEU A 221 0.83 -23.13 6.73
CA LEU A 221 0.75 -22.90 5.29
C LEU A 221 0.41 -21.45 4.95
N SER A 222 -0.47 -20.82 5.72
CA SER A 222 -0.77 -19.39 5.60
C SER A 222 0.45 -18.54 5.95
N PHE A 223 1.30 -19.00 6.88
CA PHE A 223 2.51 -18.26 7.26
C PHE A 223 3.52 -18.22 6.12
N LEU A 224 3.75 -19.38 5.51
CA LEU A 224 4.62 -19.46 4.33
C LEU A 224 4.01 -18.65 3.20
N SER A 225 2.78 -18.97 2.80
CA SER A 225 2.13 -18.46 1.59
C SER A 225 1.74 -16.99 1.67
N VAL A 226 1.49 -16.44 2.86
CA VAL A 226 0.98 -15.07 3.04
C VAL A 226 1.94 -14.22 3.85
N SER A 227 2.32 -14.64 5.06
CA SER A 227 3.06 -13.77 5.99
C SER A 227 4.43 -13.35 5.48
N ILE A 228 5.20 -14.29 4.92
CA ILE A 228 6.56 -14.04 4.41
C ILE A 228 6.51 -13.11 3.18
N PRO A 229 5.75 -13.41 2.09
CA PRO A 229 5.63 -12.50 0.96
C PRO A 229 5.12 -11.12 1.36
N LEU A 230 4.10 -11.05 2.22
CA LEU A 230 3.54 -9.77 2.67
C LEU A 230 4.59 -8.94 3.43
N ALA A 231 5.35 -9.55 4.33
CA ALA A 231 6.39 -8.84 5.08
C ALA A 231 7.51 -8.34 4.16
N LEU A 232 7.96 -9.18 3.22
CA LEU A 232 8.98 -8.79 2.24
C LEU A 232 8.51 -7.65 1.34
N LEU A 233 7.27 -7.70 0.85
CA LEU A 233 6.67 -6.63 0.04
C LEU A 233 6.61 -5.31 0.80
N ILE A 234 6.19 -5.33 2.06
CA ILE A 234 6.15 -4.13 2.89
C ILE A 234 7.56 -3.57 3.11
N LEU A 235 8.51 -4.43 3.48
CA LEU A 235 9.88 -4.01 3.76
C LEU A 235 10.58 -3.46 2.51
N SER A 236 10.35 -4.05 1.33
CA SER A 236 10.99 -3.63 0.08
C SER A 236 10.33 -2.43 -0.58
N ASN A 237 9.00 -2.39 -0.64
CA ASN A 237 8.29 -1.42 -1.49
C ASN A 237 7.82 -0.21 -0.71
N ASP A 238 7.52 -0.38 0.57
CA ASP A 238 7.00 0.70 1.40
C ASP A 238 8.14 1.26 2.25
N ALA A 239 8.78 0.40 3.05
CA ALA A 239 9.80 0.86 3.99
C ALA A 239 11.09 1.31 3.31
N ALA A 240 11.68 0.51 2.41
CA ALA A 240 12.92 0.91 1.74
C ALA A 240 12.74 2.19 0.90
N VAL A 241 11.59 2.32 0.21
CA VAL A 241 11.26 3.51 -0.59
C VAL A 241 11.08 4.74 0.32
N GLY A 242 10.31 4.62 1.40
CA GLY A 242 10.04 5.74 2.31
C GLY A 242 11.28 6.21 3.04
N LEU A 243 12.08 5.28 3.57
CA LEU A 243 13.33 5.59 4.26
C LEU A 243 14.37 6.16 3.29
N GLY A 244 14.50 5.58 2.09
CA GLY A 244 15.40 6.09 1.06
C GLY A 244 15.03 7.50 0.60
N ALA A 245 13.74 7.82 0.45
CA ALA A 245 13.29 9.16 0.09
C ALA A 245 13.56 10.19 1.20
N LEU A 246 13.46 9.79 2.47
CA LEU A 246 13.84 10.62 3.60
C LEU A 246 15.35 10.90 3.61
N GLU A 247 16.18 9.86 3.42
CA GLU A 247 17.63 10.01 3.33
C GLU A 247 18.08 10.89 2.15
N GLN A 248 17.45 10.73 0.98
CA GLN A 248 17.67 11.60 -0.19
C GLN A 248 17.29 13.06 0.05
N ASN A 249 16.40 13.31 1.02
CA ASN A 249 16.01 14.66 1.47
C ASN A 249 16.73 15.08 2.76
N ASP A 250 17.91 14.51 3.01
CA ASP A 250 18.82 14.83 4.11
C ASP A 250 18.24 14.58 5.52
N TYR A 251 17.23 13.73 5.66
CA TYR A 251 16.79 13.25 6.97
C TYR A 251 17.63 12.06 7.42
N ARG A 252 17.69 11.84 8.74
CA ARG A 252 18.38 10.69 9.36
C ARG A 252 17.39 9.84 10.14
N PRO A 253 16.48 9.12 9.45
CA PRO A 253 15.45 8.34 10.11
C PRO A 253 16.07 7.23 10.97
N PRO A 254 15.58 6.98 12.20
CA PRO A 254 15.99 5.81 12.97
C PRO A 254 15.33 4.55 12.39
N ILE A 255 15.91 4.02 11.30
CA ILE A 255 15.39 2.93 10.46
C ILE A 255 14.79 1.80 11.30
N ASN A 256 15.59 1.19 12.18
CA ASN A 256 15.19 0.06 13.01
C ASN A 256 13.93 0.35 13.84
N LYS A 257 13.83 1.57 14.41
CA LYS A 257 12.66 1.98 15.20
C LYS A 257 11.43 2.16 14.34
N ILE A 258 11.56 2.77 13.15
CA ILE A 258 10.44 2.97 12.21
C ILE A 258 9.90 1.61 11.72
N ILE A 259 10.79 0.66 11.44
CA ILE A 259 10.41 -0.71 11.08
C ILE A 259 9.71 -1.43 12.24
N SER A 260 10.26 -1.36 13.46
CA SER A 260 9.61 -1.95 14.64
C SER A 260 8.23 -1.34 14.90
N LEU A 261 8.10 -0.02 14.79
CA LEU A 261 6.81 0.66 14.94
C LEU A 261 5.83 0.25 13.84
N SER A 262 6.30 0.05 12.61
CA SER A 262 5.48 -0.48 11.53
C SER A 262 4.96 -1.88 11.84
N GLY A 263 5.79 -2.74 12.43
CA GLY A 263 5.37 -4.05 12.93
C GLY A 263 4.32 -3.94 14.05
N ILE A 264 4.55 -3.10 15.06
CA ILE A 264 3.62 -2.89 16.18
C ILE A 264 2.25 -2.40 15.69
N PHE A 265 2.22 -1.35 14.87
CA PHE A 265 0.98 -0.81 14.32
C PHE A 265 0.30 -1.81 13.40
N SER A 266 1.04 -2.62 12.65
CA SER A 266 0.48 -3.70 11.84
C SER A 266 -0.12 -4.82 12.70
N VAL A 267 0.49 -5.20 13.83
CA VAL A 267 -0.12 -6.16 14.78
C VAL A 267 -1.46 -5.62 15.29
N LEU A 268 -1.50 -4.35 15.72
CA LEU A 268 -2.74 -3.70 16.13
C LEU A 268 -3.78 -3.71 15.02
N THR A 269 -3.34 -3.43 13.78
CA THR A 269 -4.21 -3.44 12.61
C THR A 269 -4.82 -4.83 12.37
N SER A 270 -4.02 -5.88 12.50
CA SER A 270 -4.46 -7.27 12.30
C SER A 270 -5.55 -7.69 13.26
N PHE A 271 -5.46 -7.30 14.54
CA PHE A 271 -6.50 -7.60 15.52
C PHE A 271 -7.86 -6.96 15.22
N PHE A 272 -7.92 -5.94 14.36
CA PHE A 272 -9.17 -5.35 13.88
C PHE A 272 -9.49 -5.73 12.42
N GLY A 273 -8.82 -6.75 11.87
CA GLY A 273 -9.15 -7.31 10.56
C GLY A 273 -8.29 -6.85 9.39
N GLY A 274 -7.39 -5.88 9.61
CA GLY A 274 -6.60 -5.27 8.54
C GLY A 274 -5.19 -5.82 8.43
N GLN A 275 -4.64 -5.87 7.21
CA GLN A 275 -3.36 -6.54 6.96
C GLN A 275 -2.10 -5.82 7.50
N SER A 276 -2.09 -4.48 7.52
CA SER A 276 -0.96 -3.69 8.03
C SER A 276 -1.28 -2.20 8.13
N ALA A 277 -0.49 -1.54 8.97
CA ALA A 277 -0.30 -0.09 9.04
C ALA A 277 1.19 0.17 9.29
N ASN A 278 1.88 0.69 8.28
CA ASN A 278 3.33 0.79 8.24
C ASN A 278 3.78 2.08 7.54
N VAL A 279 5.09 2.32 7.48
CA VAL A 279 5.67 3.46 6.75
C VAL A 279 5.33 3.36 5.26
N ALA A 280 4.59 4.34 4.73
CA ALA A 280 4.16 4.37 3.35
C ALA A 280 5.19 5.08 2.46
N GLY A 281 5.79 4.33 1.53
CA GLY A 281 6.98 4.78 0.79
C GLY A 281 6.76 6.03 -0.06
N MET A 282 5.91 5.92 -1.09
CA MET A 282 5.59 7.00 -2.02
C MET A 282 5.00 8.23 -1.30
N MET A 283 4.13 7.99 -0.34
CA MET A 283 3.49 9.06 0.43
C MET A 283 4.49 9.82 1.31
N SER A 284 5.45 9.11 1.92
CA SER A 284 6.54 9.74 2.67
C SER A 284 7.47 10.52 1.74
N ALA A 285 7.76 10.00 0.54
CA ALA A 285 8.55 10.72 -0.46
C ALA A 285 7.93 12.06 -0.86
N ILE A 286 6.62 12.08 -1.12
CA ILE A 286 5.87 13.32 -1.44
C ILE A 286 5.96 14.33 -0.31
N CYS A 287 5.77 13.89 0.93
CA CYS A 287 5.84 14.78 2.08
C CYS A 287 7.29 15.21 2.38
N ALA A 288 8.30 14.41 2.01
CA ALA A 288 9.71 14.71 2.19
C ALA A 288 10.27 15.69 1.16
N ASP A 289 9.64 15.77 -0.01
CA ASP A 289 10.09 16.56 -1.16
C ASP A 289 10.30 18.06 -0.83
N PRO A 290 11.29 18.75 -1.45
CA PRO A 290 11.50 20.18 -1.26
C PRO A 290 10.30 21.07 -1.58
N GLU A 291 9.43 20.64 -2.49
CA GLU A 291 8.19 21.35 -2.82
C GLU A 291 7.21 21.40 -1.65
N ALA A 292 7.28 20.47 -0.68
CA ALA A 292 6.47 20.46 0.53
C ALA A 292 6.84 21.58 1.54
N GLY A 293 7.86 22.39 1.25
CA GLY A 293 8.20 23.60 2.01
C GLY A 293 9.46 23.47 2.87
N PRO A 294 9.62 24.34 3.90
CA PRO A 294 10.79 24.31 4.79
C PRO A 294 10.95 22.95 5.46
N LYS A 295 12.17 22.40 5.44
CA LYS A 295 12.48 21.02 5.83
C LYS A 295 11.94 20.69 7.23
N GLU A 296 12.18 21.58 8.19
CA GLU A 296 11.79 21.42 9.60
C GLU A 296 10.27 21.35 9.81
N LYS A 297 9.49 21.77 8.81
CA LYS A 297 8.02 21.86 8.85
C LYS A 297 7.34 20.83 7.96
N ARG A 298 8.08 20.05 7.15
CA ARG A 298 7.49 19.07 6.21
C ARG A 298 6.73 17.95 6.90
N TYR A 299 7.08 17.63 8.15
CA TYR A 299 6.36 16.63 8.95
C TYR A 299 4.86 16.90 9.07
N MET A 300 4.42 18.17 9.01
CA MET A 300 3.01 18.53 9.02
C MET A 300 2.26 18.03 7.77
N GLY A 301 2.93 17.83 6.64
CA GLY A 301 2.32 17.20 5.47
C GLY A 301 1.94 15.75 5.75
N ALA A 302 2.79 15.01 6.45
CA ALA A 302 2.46 13.66 6.89
C ALA A 302 1.32 13.65 7.91
N VAL A 303 1.26 14.63 8.82
CA VAL A 303 0.15 14.79 9.78
C VAL A 303 -1.17 15.06 9.05
N VAL A 304 -1.18 15.99 8.08
CA VAL A 304 -2.37 16.28 7.24
C VAL A 304 -2.82 15.02 6.50
N SER A 305 -1.87 14.29 5.92
CA SER A 305 -2.16 13.02 5.25
C SER A 305 -2.82 12.03 6.21
N GLY A 306 -2.25 11.88 7.41
CA GLY A 306 -2.77 11.01 8.45
C GLY A 306 -4.17 11.36 8.93
N VAL A 307 -4.48 12.65 9.06
CA VAL A 307 -5.84 13.10 9.42
C VAL A 307 -6.84 12.68 8.35
N ILE A 308 -6.54 12.88 7.06
CA ILE A 308 -7.43 12.51 5.96
C ILE A 308 -7.62 10.99 5.89
N ILE A 309 -6.53 10.23 5.97
CA ILE A 309 -6.55 8.75 5.97
C ILE A 309 -7.37 8.24 7.16
N LEU A 310 -7.18 8.81 8.35
CA LEU A 310 -7.94 8.44 9.56
C LEU A 310 -9.44 8.67 9.36
N PHE A 311 -9.83 9.87 8.89
CA PHE A 311 -11.24 10.18 8.64
C PHE A 311 -11.84 9.25 7.60
N PHE A 312 -11.11 8.94 6.52
CA PHE A 312 -11.56 7.96 5.54
C PHE A 312 -11.86 6.60 6.18
N GLY A 313 -10.96 6.11 7.04
CA GLY A 313 -11.17 4.87 7.79
C GLY A 313 -12.38 4.89 8.72
N LEU A 314 -12.64 6.00 9.43
CA LEU A 314 -13.82 6.15 10.28
C LEU A 314 -15.14 6.04 9.50
N PHE A 315 -15.14 6.43 8.23
CA PHE A 315 -16.30 6.33 7.33
C PHE A 315 -16.30 5.05 6.47
N ALA A 316 -15.42 4.08 6.72
CA ALA A 316 -15.36 2.83 5.97
C ALA A 316 -16.71 2.11 5.87
N TRP A 317 -17.54 2.18 6.90
CA TRP A 317 -18.89 1.58 6.93
C TRP A 317 -19.88 2.19 5.92
N LYS A 318 -19.67 3.45 5.49
CA LYS A 318 -20.40 4.07 4.38
C LYS A 318 -19.72 3.81 3.04
N LEU A 319 -18.39 3.85 3.03
CA LEU A 319 -17.59 3.77 1.82
C LEU A 319 -17.61 2.37 1.20
N VAL A 320 -17.51 1.31 2.00
CA VAL A 320 -17.50 -0.07 1.49
C VAL A 320 -18.79 -0.40 0.73
N PRO A 321 -20.01 -0.21 1.29
CA PRO A 321 -21.23 -0.44 0.54
C PRO A 321 -21.36 0.43 -0.71
N LEU A 322 -20.90 1.69 -0.64
CA LEU A 322 -20.92 2.59 -1.79
C LEU A 322 -20.05 2.06 -2.94
N ILE A 323 -18.84 1.56 -2.65
CA ILE A 323 -17.94 1.00 -3.66
C ILE A 323 -18.47 -0.34 -4.18
N GLN A 324 -19.13 -1.15 -3.34
CA GLN A 324 -19.73 -2.43 -3.74
C GLN A 324 -20.87 -2.29 -4.77
N VAL A 325 -21.54 -1.13 -4.84
CA VAL A 325 -22.60 -0.86 -5.83
C VAL A 325 -22.03 -0.42 -7.18
N LEU A 326 -20.75 -0.05 -7.25
CA LEU A 326 -20.14 0.37 -8.51
C LEU A 326 -20.02 -0.80 -9.50
N PRO A 327 -20.17 -0.56 -10.81
CA PRO A 327 -19.96 -1.59 -11.82
C PRO A 327 -18.56 -2.22 -11.71
N LYS A 328 -18.45 -3.54 -11.89
CA LYS A 328 -17.18 -4.28 -11.79
C LYS A 328 -16.12 -3.78 -12.79
N SER A 329 -16.53 -3.35 -13.98
CA SER A 329 -15.65 -2.70 -14.95
C SER A 329 -15.11 -1.37 -14.42
N PHE A 330 -15.95 -0.58 -13.75
CA PHE A 330 -15.50 0.66 -13.14
C PHE A 330 -14.53 0.43 -11.98
N THR A 331 -14.80 -0.54 -11.09
CA THR A 331 -13.85 -0.87 -10.01
C THR A 331 -12.50 -1.35 -10.56
N SER A 332 -12.50 -2.13 -11.64
CA SER A 332 -11.29 -2.54 -12.36
C SER A 332 -10.54 -1.35 -12.98
N LEU A 333 -11.25 -0.33 -13.48
CA LEU A 333 -10.63 0.94 -13.90
C LEU A 333 -9.93 1.64 -12.74
N LEU A 334 -10.58 1.74 -11.57
CA LEU A 334 -10.00 2.36 -10.37
C LEU A 334 -8.71 1.65 -9.94
N VAL A 335 -8.73 0.32 -9.89
CA VAL A 335 -7.57 -0.49 -9.52
C VAL A 335 -6.45 -0.33 -10.56
N GLY A 336 -6.79 -0.34 -11.85
CA GLY A 336 -5.82 -0.16 -12.92
C GLY A 336 -5.10 1.18 -12.88
N PHE A 337 -5.83 2.29 -12.72
CA PHE A 337 -5.23 3.61 -12.53
C PHE A 337 -4.34 3.66 -11.28
N ALA A 338 -4.75 2.98 -10.19
CA ALA A 338 -4.00 2.92 -8.95
C ALA A 338 -2.66 2.20 -9.08
N LEU A 339 -2.64 1.13 -9.86
CA LEU A 339 -1.48 0.25 -9.98
C LEU A 339 -0.61 0.57 -11.20
N LEU A 340 -1.04 1.41 -12.14
CA LEU A 340 -0.30 1.69 -13.38
C LEU A 340 1.14 2.18 -13.12
N GLY A 341 1.29 3.14 -12.18
CA GLY A 341 2.62 3.67 -11.81
C GLY A 341 3.48 2.64 -11.08
N VAL A 342 2.87 1.85 -10.18
CA VAL A 342 3.55 0.77 -9.46
C VAL A 342 4.02 -0.29 -10.45
N PHE A 343 3.17 -0.71 -11.38
CA PHE A 343 3.48 -1.68 -12.43
C PHE A 343 4.65 -1.23 -13.30
N GLY A 344 4.61 0.00 -13.80
CA GLY A 344 5.70 0.57 -14.60
C GLY A 344 7.02 0.63 -13.85
N ASN A 345 7.00 1.09 -12.59
CA ASN A 345 8.21 1.15 -11.76
C ASN A 345 8.76 -0.25 -11.42
N SER A 346 7.88 -1.21 -11.15
CA SER A 346 8.25 -2.61 -10.89
C SER A 346 8.90 -3.26 -12.10
N LEU A 347 8.37 -3.04 -13.31
CA LEU A 347 9.02 -3.49 -14.55
C LEU A 347 10.37 -2.81 -14.75
N SER A 348 10.43 -1.48 -14.60
CA SER A 348 11.67 -0.71 -14.78
C SER A 348 12.76 -1.16 -13.81
N THR A 349 12.42 -1.34 -12.53
CA THR A 349 13.37 -1.79 -11.49
C THR A 349 13.76 -3.24 -11.71
N GLY A 350 12.78 -4.09 -11.96
CA GLY A 350 12.96 -5.53 -12.11
C GLY A 350 13.88 -5.93 -13.27
N PHE A 351 13.83 -5.19 -14.38
CA PHE A 351 14.67 -5.41 -15.56
C PHE A 351 15.86 -4.44 -15.66
N SER A 352 16.16 -3.71 -14.58
CA SER A 352 17.22 -2.68 -14.56
C SER A 352 18.64 -3.24 -14.65
N ASN A 353 18.87 -4.49 -14.22
CA ASN A 353 20.16 -5.14 -14.24
C ASN A 353 20.29 -6.09 -15.46
N PRO A 354 21.11 -5.76 -16.48
CA PRO A 354 21.26 -6.59 -17.68
C PRO A 354 21.83 -7.98 -17.43
N LYS A 355 22.42 -8.25 -16.26
CA LYS A 355 22.93 -9.57 -15.91
C LYS A 355 21.87 -10.53 -15.40
N MET A 356 20.72 -10.01 -14.93
CA MET A 356 19.68 -10.79 -14.24
C MET A 356 18.46 -11.07 -15.14
N LYS A 357 18.66 -11.27 -16.45
CA LYS A 357 17.55 -11.33 -17.41
C LYS A 357 16.67 -12.57 -17.23
N LEU A 358 17.29 -13.74 -17.06
CA LEU A 358 16.60 -15.02 -16.91
C LEU A 358 15.88 -15.09 -15.56
N SER A 359 16.55 -14.71 -14.47
CA SER A 359 15.96 -14.66 -13.14
C SER A 359 14.78 -13.67 -13.09
N ALA A 360 14.92 -12.49 -13.70
CA ALA A 360 13.83 -11.52 -13.80
C ALA A 360 12.63 -12.09 -14.59
N ALA A 361 12.88 -12.66 -15.77
CA ALA A 361 11.84 -13.23 -16.62
C ALA A 361 11.11 -14.41 -15.97
N LEU A 362 11.86 -15.36 -15.39
CA LEU A 362 11.26 -16.52 -14.71
C LEU A 362 10.42 -16.09 -13.51
N THR A 363 10.93 -15.17 -12.68
CA THR A 363 10.17 -14.64 -11.54
C THR A 363 8.87 -13.98 -12.01
N PHE A 364 8.94 -13.15 -13.05
CA PHE A 364 7.76 -12.50 -13.63
C PHE A 364 6.71 -13.51 -14.09
N VAL A 365 7.11 -14.51 -14.89
CA VAL A 365 6.19 -15.52 -15.44
C VAL A 365 5.60 -16.40 -14.35
N ILE A 366 6.40 -16.83 -13.37
CA ILE A 366 5.90 -17.64 -12.25
C ILE A 366 4.89 -16.82 -11.43
N ALA A 367 5.21 -15.58 -11.08
CA ALA A 367 4.29 -14.72 -10.34
C ALA A 367 2.99 -14.45 -11.11
N LEU A 368 3.08 -14.22 -12.43
CA LEU A 368 1.93 -14.05 -13.32
C LEU A 368 1.05 -15.30 -13.41
N SER A 369 1.65 -16.49 -13.39
CA SER A 369 0.93 -17.75 -13.59
C SER A 369 -0.13 -18.03 -12.54
N ASN A 370 -0.01 -17.42 -11.35
CA ASN A 370 -0.90 -17.61 -10.20
C ASN A 370 -1.10 -19.10 -9.82
N ILE A 371 -0.13 -19.96 -10.12
CA ILE A 371 -0.21 -21.39 -9.79
C ILE A 371 -0.05 -21.61 -8.28
N THR A 372 -0.62 -22.72 -7.81
CA THR A 372 -0.33 -23.28 -6.49
C THR A 372 0.43 -24.58 -6.68
N LEU A 373 1.61 -24.68 -6.09
CA LEU A 373 2.44 -25.88 -6.12
C LEU A 373 2.81 -26.28 -4.69
N LEU A 374 2.56 -27.54 -4.32
CA LEU A 374 2.74 -28.05 -2.94
C LEU A 374 1.99 -27.22 -1.89
N ASN A 375 0.77 -26.78 -2.23
CA ASN A 375 -0.06 -25.88 -1.43
C ASN A 375 0.54 -24.47 -1.20
N ILE A 376 1.66 -24.14 -1.85
CA ILE A 376 2.33 -22.84 -1.76
C ILE A 376 1.99 -22.03 -3.01
N SER A 377 1.58 -20.77 -2.81
CA SER A 377 1.24 -19.84 -3.89
C SER A 377 2.46 -19.41 -4.71
N ALA A 378 2.23 -19.10 -5.99
CA ALA A 378 3.23 -18.64 -6.96
C ALA A 378 4.23 -17.58 -6.46
N PRO A 379 3.86 -16.56 -5.64
CA PRO A 379 4.81 -15.53 -5.21
C PRO A 379 6.03 -16.09 -4.48
N ILE A 380 5.90 -17.09 -3.59
CA ILE A 380 7.08 -17.70 -2.96
C ILE A 380 7.94 -18.40 -4.00
N TRP A 381 7.34 -19.23 -4.86
CA TRP A 381 8.08 -19.95 -5.89
C TRP A 381 8.83 -19.01 -6.81
N SER A 382 8.22 -17.87 -7.16
CA SER A 382 8.85 -16.83 -7.95
C SER A 382 10.08 -16.23 -7.24
N LEU A 383 9.97 -15.90 -5.95
CA LEU A 383 11.10 -15.37 -5.17
C LEU A 383 12.22 -16.41 -5.02
N LEU A 384 11.87 -17.65 -4.70
CA LEU A 384 12.84 -18.73 -4.52
C LEU A 384 13.59 -19.01 -5.81
N ILE A 385 12.87 -19.33 -6.89
CA ILE A 385 13.46 -19.68 -8.18
C ILE A 385 14.22 -18.47 -8.74
N GLY A 386 13.62 -17.28 -8.70
CA GLY A 386 14.25 -16.03 -9.11
C GLY A 386 15.57 -15.76 -8.42
N THR A 387 15.57 -15.83 -7.08
CA THR A 387 16.78 -15.59 -6.27
C THR A 387 17.85 -16.65 -6.51
N LEU A 388 17.45 -17.92 -6.66
CA LEU A 388 18.39 -19.01 -6.96
C LEU A 388 19.08 -18.79 -8.32
N VAL A 389 18.30 -18.50 -9.36
CA VAL A 389 18.84 -18.23 -10.70
C VAL A 389 19.74 -17.00 -10.66
N ALA A 390 19.30 -15.92 -10.02
CA ALA A 390 20.06 -14.67 -9.90
C ALA A 390 21.43 -14.89 -9.25
N ARG A 391 21.51 -15.69 -8.17
CA ARG A 391 22.74 -15.84 -7.39
C ARG A 391 23.68 -16.92 -7.91
N PHE A 392 23.12 -18.01 -8.43
CA PHE A 392 23.90 -19.20 -8.76
C PHE A 392 24.14 -19.37 -10.25
N ILE A 393 23.28 -18.80 -11.11
CA ILE A 393 23.38 -18.92 -12.56
C ILE A 393 23.84 -17.58 -13.19
N GLU A 394 23.27 -16.47 -12.75
CA GLU A 394 23.45 -15.13 -13.34
C GLU A 394 24.34 -14.18 -12.50
N LYS A 395 25.58 -14.62 -12.20
CA LYS A 395 26.51 -13.86 -11.36
C LYS A 395 26.92 -12.46 -11.88
#